data_AF-A0A0F9IPX9-F1
#
_entry.id   AF-A0A0F9IPX9-F1
#
_cell.length_a   1.000
_cell.length_b   1.000
_cell.length_c   1.000
_cell.angle_alpha   90.00
_cell.angle_beta   90.00
_cell.angle_gamma   90.00
#
_symmetry.space_group_name_H-M   'P 1'
#
loop_
_entity.id
_entity.type
_entity.pdbx_description
1 polymer ?
#
loop_
_entity_poly.entity_id
_entity_poly.type
_entity_poly.pdbx_seq_one_letter_code
_entity_poly.pdbx_strand_id
1 'polypeptide(L)'
;MSHRSGTASRLSGTASRLSGTASRLSGTASRLSGTDENAVWANSKTQQLDMSKNWKRPVKYKPVFDYDRCARCGRCALACTWGEIRLVPEKVEGGKPINKPVANRSSCGACHYCERQCPEEAITIVDTPFVSSHRYWRGDQKNLWRQVDPNNPGHVLLISNGSDSELISYFDNILFDACQVTNPPIDPLREPIELRTYLGRKDFEQKTKPPLIETQSPILFSAMSFGSINLRVQIAEAKAAKILGTFWNTGEGGLHRSLNDYTDNTIVQVASGRFGVNPKFFKHCSAVEI
;
A
#
# COMPACT_ATOMS: atom_id res chain seq x y z
N MET A 1 9.56 16.00 -41.68
CA MET A 1 9.18 15.01 -40.64
C MET A 1 9.36 13.62 -41.23
N SER A 2 10.32 12.84 -40.74
CA SER A 2 10.48 11.44 -41.17
C SER A 2 9.54 10.55 -40.35
N HIS A 3 8.72 9.77 -41.06
CA HIS A 3 7.83 8.77 -40.49
C HIS A 3 8.33 7.39 -40.94
N ARG A 4 8.49 6.46 -39.99
CA ARG A 4 8.81 5.06 -40.29
C ARG A 4 7.78 4.16 -39.62
N SER A 5 7.15 3.30 -40.42
CA SER A 5 6.16 2.33 -39.96
C SER A 5 6.36 0.96 -40.63
N GLY A 6 6.27 -0.12 -39.87
CA GLY A 6 6.35 -1.48 -40.39
C GLY A 6 6.70 -2.53 -39.33
N THR A 7 6.66 -3.80 -39.73
CA THR A 7 7.09 -4.95 -38.92
C THR A 7 8.49 -5.36 -39.37
N ALA A 8 9.47 -5.41 -38.45
CA ALA A 8 10.84 -5.76 -38.78
C ALA A 8 11.52 -6.48 -37.61
N SER A 9 12.46 -7.39 -37.90
CA SER A 9 13.26 -8.05 -36.86
C SER A 9 14.24 -7.09 -36.15
N ARG A 10 14.66 -6.01 -36.82
CA ARG A 10 15.43 -4.90 -36.21
C ARG A 10 15.05 -3.59 -36.87
N LEU A 11 14.85 -2.54 -36.05
CA LEU A 11 14.63 -1.19 -36.55
C LEU A 11 15.63 -0.21 -35.92
N SER A 12 16.41 0.49 -36.75
CA SER A 12 17.41 1.47 -36.31
C SER A 12 17.38 2.78 -37.10
N GLY A 13 17.52 3.91 -36.40
CA GLY A 13 17.64 5.25 -37.00
C GLY A 13 17.01 6.37 -36.17
N THR A 14 17.09 7.61 -36.67
CA THR A 14 16.48 8.81 -36.07
C THR A 14 15.19 9.17 -36.81
N ALA A 15 14.07 9.29 -36.11
CA ALA A 15 12.79 9.64 -36.72
C ALA A 15 11.92 10.54 -35.81
N SER A 16 11.11 11.40 -36.43
CA SER A 16 10.14 12.21 -35.68
C SER A 16 8.98 11.38 -35.11
N ARG A 17 8.57 10.30 -35.79
CA ARG A 17 7.65 9.28 -35.27
C ARG A 17 8.03 7.89 -35.78
N LEU A 18 7.98 6.91 -34.87
CA LEU A 18 8.26 5.51 -35.13
C LEU A 18 7.11 4.66 -34.60
N SER A 19 6.50 3.83 -35.45
CA SER A 19 5.36 2.98 -35.07
C SER A 19 5.47 1.59 -35.71
N GLY A 20 5.46 0.52 -34.93
CA GLY A 20 5.54 -0.86 -35.46
C GLY A 20 5.90 -1.90 -34.40
N THR A 21 6.04 -3.15 -34.83
CA THR A 21 6.43 -4.30 -33.99
C THR A 21 7.84 -4.74 -34.36
N ALA A 22 8.76 -4.80 -33.39
CA ALA A 22 10.14 -5.26 -33.60
C ALA A 22 10.67 -5.98 -32.36
N SER A 23 11.49 -7.01 -32.56
CA SER A 23 12.14 -7.75 -31.46
C SER A 23 13.35 -7.03 -30.87
N ARG A 24 13.90 -6.04 -31.58
CA ARG A 24 14.86 -5.05 -31.05
C ARG A 24 14.69 -3.69 -31.71
N LEU A 25 14.56 -2.66 -30.88
CA LEU A 25 14.45 -1.26 -31.30
C LEU A 25 15.63 -0.44 -30.75
N SER A 26 16.33 0.32 -31.61
CA SER A 26 17.44 1.19 -31.18
C SER A 26 17.47 2.51 -31.96
N GLY A 27 17.34 3.65 -31.26
CA GLY A 27 17.39 4.99 -31.87
C GLY A 27 16.83 6.09 -30.98
N THR A 28 16.79 7.33 -31.50
CA THR A 28 16.19 8.51 -30.85
C THR A 28 14.91 8.93 -31.58
N ALA A 29 13.79 9.01 -30.86
CA ALA A 29 12.51 9.47 -31.38
C ALA A 29 11.75 10.32 -30.35
N SER A 30 11.07 11.37 -30.82
CA SER A 30 10.26 12.25 -29.97
C SER A 30 8.94 11.62 -29.50
N ARG A 31 8.43 10.61 -30.23
CA ARG A 31 7.27 9.80 -29.84
C ARG A 31 7.43 8.37 -30.37
N LEU A 32 7.30 7.40 -29.48
CA LEU A 32 7.44 5.97 -29.75
C LEU A 32 6.16 5.24 -29.34
N SER A 33 5.63 4.38 -30.21
CA SER A 33 4.49 3.50 -29.89
C SER A 33 4.71 2.11 -30.49
N GLY A 34 4.78 1.09 -29.64
CA GLY A 34 4.98 -0.32 -30.03
C GLY A 34 5.13 -1.24 -28.82
N THR A 35 5.02 -2.54 -29.02
CA THR A 35 5.34 -3.59 -28.03
C THR A 35 6.79 -4.04 -28.25
N ASP A 36 7.63 -3.92 -27.22
CA ASP A 36 9.01 -4.41 -27.24
C ASP A 36 9.20 -5.33 -26.03
N GLU A 37 9.51 -6.60 -26.33
CA GLU A 37 9.79 -7.68 -25.37
C GLU A 37 11.11 -7.46 -24.58
N ASN A 38 11.96 -6.52 -25.03
CA ASN A 38 13.25 -6.21 -24.43
C ASN A 38 13.46 -4.69 -24.24
N ALA A 39 12.40 -3.90 -24.09
CA ALA A 39 12.54 -2.46 -23.80
C ALA A 39 13.23 -2.25 -22.44
N VAL A 40 14.55 -2.17 -22.47
CA VAL A 40 15.34 -1.57 -21.40
C VAL A 40 14.98 -0.09 -21.42
N TRP A 41 14.23 0.37 -20.42
CA TRP A 41 13.97 1.79 -20.19
C TRP A 41 15.26 2.52 -19.76
N ALA A 42 16.27 2.52 -20.64
CA ALA A 42 17.49 3.29 -20.52
C ALA A 42 17.24 4.73 -21.01
N ASN A 43 16.22 5.39 -20.47
CA ASN A 43 16.13 6.85 -20.42
C ASN A 43 14.87 7.28 -19.66
N SER A 44 15.00 7.35 -18.34
CA SER A 44 14.54 8.52 -17.63
C SER A 44 15.48 8.67 -16.44
N LYS A 45 15.94 9.89 -16.16
CA LYS A 45 16.15 10.28 -14.77
C LYS A 45 14.82 9.94 -14.10
N THR A 46 14.72 8.75 -13.50
CA THR A 46 13.56 8.38 -12.71
C THR A 46 13.61 9.39 -11.60
N GLN A 47 12.78 10.43 -11.66
CA GLN A 47 12.57 11.29 -10.51
C GLN A 47 12.16 10.31 -9.41
N GLN A 48 13.10 10.00 -8.52
CA GLN A 48 12.79 9.25 -7.32
C GLN A 48 11.81 10.13 -6.59
N LEU A 49 10.53 9.79 -6.69
CA LEU A 49 9.48 10.48 -5.96
C LEU A 49 9.80 10.26 -4.48
N ASP A 50 10.14 11.34 -3.80
CA ASP A 50 10.35 11.33 -2.36
C ASP A 50 8.99 11.15 -1.70
N MET A 51 8.69 9.90 -1.35
CA MET A 51 7.41 9.53 -0.75
C MET A 51 7.25 10.19 0.63
N SER A 52 8.32 10.54 1.35
CA SER A 52 8.23 11.21 2.65
C SER A 52 7.55 12.58 2.55
N LYS A 53 7.73 13.28 1.43
CA LYS A 53 7.16 14.62 1.16
C LYS A 53 5.80 14.56 0.47
N ASN A 54 5.56 13.51 -0.30
CA ASN A 54 4.34 13.37 -1.10
C ASN A 54 3.25 12.53 -0.42
N TRP A 55 3.57 11.85 0.68
CA TRP A 55 2.61 11.06 1.44
C TRP A 55 1.78 11.94 2.38
N LYS A 56 0.48 12.08 2.10
CA LYS A 56 -0.46 12.79 2.97
C LYS A 56 -1.41 11.79 3.62
N ARG A 57 -1.50 11.80 4.95
CA ARG A 57 -2.46 10.99 5.68
C ARG A 57 -3.88 11.48 5.38
N PRO A 58 -4.77 10.64 4.85
CA PRO A 58 -6.17 11.02 4.72
C PRO A 58 -6.77 11.12 6.13
N VAL A 59 -7.22 12.30 6.54
CA VAL A 59 -8.03 12.46 7.75
C VAL A 59 -9.41 11.86 7.53
N LYS A 60 -9.98 11.16 8.52
CA LYS A 60 -11.36 10.65 8.45
C LYS A 60 -12.34 11.83 8.43
N TYR A 61 -12.24 12.70 9.41
CA TYR A 61 -13.12 13.87 9.55
C TYR A 61 -12.39 15.18 9.28
N LYS A 62 -13.16 16.24 8.97
CA LYS A 62 -12.65 17.61 8.93
C LYS A 62 -13.76 18.62 9.25
N PRO A 63 -13.45 19.75 9.90
CA PRO A 63 -14.39 20.85 10.00
C PRO A 63 -14.46 21.61 8.67
N VAL A 64 -15.68 21.91 8.23
CA VAL A 64 -15.98 22.81 7.12
C VAL A 64 -16.60 24.07 7.70
N PHE A 65 -16.13 25.22 7.21
CA PHE A 65 -16.53 26.53 7.70
C PHE A 65 -17.37 27.23 6.65
N ASP A 66 -18.52 27.71 7.07
CA ASP A 66 -19.33 28.67 6.33
C ASP A 66 -18.81 30.08 6.64
N TYR A 67 -18.07 30.65 5.70
CA TYR A 67 -17.43 31.94 5.92
C TYR A 67 -18.39 33.13 5.85
N ASP A 68 -19.59 32.94 5.29
CA ASP A 68 -20.61 33.99 5.20
C ASP A 68 -21.33 34.14 6.54
N ARG A 69 -21.54 33.03 7.26
CA ARG A 69 -22.08 33.05 8.63
C ARG A 69 -21.02 33.30 9.71
N CYS A 70 -19.75 32.98 9.46
CA CYS A 70 -18.73 33.03 10.51
C CYS A 70 -18.36 34.46 10.94
N ALA A 71 -18.69 34.83 12.19
CA ALA A 71 -18.33 36.11 12.81
C ALA A 71 -16.83 36.34 13.13
N ARG A 72 -15.92 35.45 12.67
CA ARG A 72 -14.45 35.57 12.87
C ARG A 72 -14.01 35.68 14.34
N CYS A 73 -14.78 35.12 15.27
CA CYS A 73 -14.55 35.22 16.72
C CYS A 73 -13.43 34.33 17.27
N GLY A 74 -12.96 33.33 16.50
CA GLY A 74 -11.86 32.45 16.88
C GLY A 74 -12.14 31.39 17.95
N ARG A 75 -13.34 31.35 18.54
CA ARG A 75 -13.72 30.38 19.60
C ARG A 75 -13.49 28.93 19.21
N CYS A 76 -13.72 28.59 17.94
CA CYS A 76 -13.51 27.23 17.43
C CYS A 76 -12.05 26.77 17.48
N ALA A 77 -11.09 27.67 17.26
CA ALA A 77 -9.67 27.36 17.39
C ALA A 77 -9.29 27.15 18.86
N LEU A 78 -9.80 27.98 19.78
CA LEU A 78 -9.59 27.83 21.22
C LEU A 78 -10.21 26.55 21.77
N ALA A 79 -11.41 26.20 21.30
CA ALA A 79 -12.15 25.01 21.72
C ALA A 79 -11.53 23.70 21.20
N CYS A 80 -10.73 23.74 20.13
CA CYS A 80 -10.22 22.54 19.49
C CYS A 80 -9.06 21.93 20.29
N THR A 81 -9.35 20.95 21.15
CA THR A 81 -8.35 20.17 21.89
C THR A 81 -7.42 19.35 21.01
N TRP A 82 -7.86 19.02 19.79
CA TRP A 82 -7.09 18.28 18.78
C TRP A 82 -6.12 19.14 17.98
N GLY A 83 -6.15 20.46 18.16
CA GLY A 83 -5.32 21.39 17.38
C GLY A 83 -5.62 21.37 15.87
N GLU A 84 -6.80 20.92 15.46
CA GLU A 84 -7.18 20.81 14.04
C GLU A 84 -7.55 22.17 13.43
N ILE A 85 -7.96 23.15 14.23
CA ILE A 85 -8.42 24.46 13.75
C ILE A 85 -7.37 25.51 14.08
N ARG A 86 -6.82 26.17 13.06
CA ARG A 86 -5.94 27.33 13.22
C ARG A 86 -6.59 28.60 12.71
N LEU A 87 -6.16 29.74 13.25
CA LEU A 87 -6.55 31.06 12.77
C LEU A 87 -5.49 31.59 11.80
N VAL A 88 -5.93 31.99 10.61
CA VAL A 88 -5.05 32.62 9.61
C VAL A 88 -5.55 34.03 9.31
N PRO A 89 -4.65 35.01 9.09
CA PRO A 89 -5.06 36.35 8.67
C PRO A 89 -5.82 36.31 7.35
N GLU A 90 -6.97 36.98 7.29
CA GLU A 90 -7.77 37.12 6.07
C GLU A 90 -7.68 38.54 5.51
N LYS A 91 -7.92 39.53 6.35
CA LYS A 91 -7.86 40.95 5.99
C LYS A 91 -7.37 41.77 7.17
N VAL A 92 -6.88 42.97 6.90
CA VAL A 92 -6.50 43.94 7.93
C VAL A 92 -7.51 45.08 7.88
N GLU A 93 -8.17 45.34 9.01
CA GLU A 93 -9.18 46.38 9.12
C GLU A 93 -8.84 47.24 10.35
N GLY A 94 -8.68 48.55 10.16
CA GLY A 94 -8.25 49.46 11.23
C GLY A 94 -6.88 49.13 11.85
N GLY A 95 -5.96 48.53 11.07
CA GLY A 95 -4.63 48.13 11.54
C GLY A 95 -4.60 46.82 12.35
N LYS A 96 -5.74 46.15 12.55
CA LYS A 96 -5.81 44.84 13.22
C LYS A 96 -6.12 43.72 12.20
N PRO A 97 -5.41 42.57 12.27
CA PRO A 97 -5.72 41.43 11.42
C PRO A 97 -7.01 40.76 11.87
N ILE A 98 -7.98 40.64 10.97
CA ILE A 98 -9.15 39.79 11.12
C ILE A 98 -8.76 38.41 10.63
N ASN A 99 -8.84 37.43 11.54
CA ASN A 99 -8.44 36.06 11.26
C ASN A 99 -9.66 35.18 10.95
N LYS A 100 -9.48 34.26 10.00
CA LYS A 100 -10.46 33.21 9.72
C LYS A 100 -9.98 31.84 10.22
N PRO A 101 -10.89 30.98 10.66
CA PRO A 101 -10.56 29.60 11.00
C PRO A 101 -10.28 28.79 9.73
N VAL A 102 -9.25 27.95 9.77
CA VAL A 102 -8.89 27.01 8.70
C VAL A 102 -8.54 25.66 9.33
N ALA A 103 -9.02 24.59 8.70
CA ALA A 103 -8.71 23.21 9.08
C ALA A 103 -7.27 22.84 8.68
N ASN A 104 -6.51 22.28 9.61
CA ASN A 104 -5.16 21.76 9.38
C ASN A 104 -5.17 20.47 8.54
N ARG A 105 -6.29 19.75 8.53
CA ARG A 105 -6.50 18.47 7.85
C ARG A 105 -5.51 17.41 8.34
N SER A 106 -5.30 17.34 9.65
CA SER A 106 -4.33 16.43 10.26
C SER A 106 -4.90 15.55 11.37
N SER A 107 -5.80 16.07 12.22
CA SER A 107 -6.07 15.50 13.54
C SER A 107 -7.52 15.61 14.00
N CYS A 108 -8.48 15.97 13.13
CA CYS A 108 -9.89 16.05 13.51
C CYS A 108 -10.43 14.72 14.06
N GLY A 109 -10.78 14.68 15.36
CA GLY A 109 -11.41 13.54 16.01
C GLY A 109 -12.95 13.53 15.99
N ALA A 110 -13.59 14.47 15.28
CA ALA A 110 -15.05 14.62 15.23
C ALA A 110 -15.75 14.64 16.61
N CYS A 111 -15.17 15.31 17.61
CA CYS A 111 -15.81 15.44 18.93
C CYS A 111 -16.97 16.44 18.97
N HIS A 112 -17.30 17.10 17.85
CA HIS A 112 -18.36 18.12 17.70
C HIS A 112 -18.30 19.33 18.66
N TYR A 113 -17.25 19.45 19.47
CA TYR A 113 -17.14 20.54 20.44
C TYR A 113 -16.99 21.91 19.77
N CYS A 114 -16.20 22.02 18.69
CA CYS A 114 -16.06 23.27 17.95
C CYS A 114 -17.37 23.71 17.26
N GLU A 115 -18.16 22.76 16.77
CA GLU A 115 -19.49 22.97 16.18
C GLU A 115 -20.45 23.50 17.25
N ARG A 116 -20.49 22.87 18.43
CA ARG A 116 -21.34 23.31 19.55
C ARG A 116 -20.96 24.67 20.13
N GLN A 117 -19.68 25.05 20.09
CA GLN A 117 -19.19 26.33 20.60
C GLN A 117 -19.37 27.49 19.61
N CYS A 118 -19.79 27.22 18.37
CA CYS A 118 -19.97 28.26 17.36
C CYS A 118 -21.31 28.99 17.58
N PRO A 119 -21.31 30.30 17.92
CA PRO A 119 -22.56 31.04 18.14
C PRO A 119 -23.38 31.23 16.86
N GLU A 120 -22.74 31.20 15.68
CA GLU A 120 -23.36 31.44 14.37
C GLU A 120 -23.68 30.14 13.61
N GLU A 121 -23.47 28.97 14.24
CA GLU A 121 -23.65 27.65 13.62
C GLU A 121 -22.90 27.50 12.27
N ALA A 122 -21.75 28.18 12.16
CA ALA A 122 -20.99 28.33 10.92
C ALA A 122 -19.97 27.19 10.69
N ILE A 123 -20.05 26.10 11.45
CA ILE A 123 -19.10 24.99 11.41
C ILE A 123 -19.88 23.70 11.28
N THR A 124 -19.48 22.84 10.34
CA THR A 124 -20.01 21.50 10.19
C THR A 124 -18.86 20.52 10.11
N ILE A 125 -18.86 19.49 10.96
CA ILE A 125 -17.90 18.39 10.84
C ILE A 125 -18.40 17.44 9.77
N VAL A 126 -17.57 17.20 8.75
CA VAL A 126 -17.90 16.27 7.66
C VAL A 126 -16.94 15.09 7.67
N ASP A 127 -17.48 13.91 7.38
CA ASP A 127 -16.68 12.75 7.01
C ASP A 127 -16.10 12.96 5.61
N THR A 128 -14.86 12.52 5.40
CA THR A 128 -14.29 12.40 4.08
C THR A 128 -14.59 10.98 3.59
N PRO A 129 -15.32 10.79 2.49
CA PRO A 129 -15.56 9.44 2.01
C PRO A 129 -14.25 8.82 1.48
N PHE A 130 -14.05 7.52 1.67
CA PHE A 130 -13.14 6.72 0.86
C PHE A 130 -13.98 6.04 -0.21
N VAL A 131 -13.89 6.50 -1.45
CA VAL A 131 -14.64 5.89 -2.55
C VAL A 131 -13.70 4.97 -3.30
N SER A 132 -14.07 3.70 -3.40
CA SER A 132 -13.41 2.72 -4.25
C SER A 132 -14.42 2.14 -5.22
N SER A 133 -13.95 1.78 -6.42
CA SER A 133 -14.75 1.06 -7.41
C SER A 133 -15.03 -0.39 -6.99
N HIS A 134 -14.36 -0.90 -5.95
CA HIS A 134 -14.43 -2.29 -5.54
C HIS A 134 -15.03 -2.43 -4.13
N ARG A 135 -16.07 -3.25 -4.00
CA ARG A 135 -16.91 -3.36 -2.78
C ARG A 135 -16.15 -3.80 -1.52
N TYR A 136 -15.02 -4.50 -1.68
CA TYR A 136 -14.18 -4.93 -0.55
C TYR A 136 -13.32 -3.79 0.02
N TRP A 137 -13.14 -2.70 -0.71
CA TRP A 137 -12.39 -1.53 -0.25
C TRP A 137 -13.35 -0.54 0.41
N ARG A 138 -13.42 -0.59 1.74
CA ARG A 138 -14.30 0.24 2.58
C ARG A 138 -13.56 1.44 3.18
N GLY A 139 -14.28 2.27 3.94
CA GLY A 139 -13.76 3.50 4.56
C GLY A 139 -12.57 3.29 5.51
N ASP A 140 -12.57 2.16 6.21
CA ASP A 140 -11.52 1.71 7.13
C ASP A 140 -10.17 1.45 6.43
N GLN A 141 -10.15 1.13 5.14
CA GLN A 141 -8.92 0.93 4.36
C GLN A 141 -8.02 2.18 4.32
N LYS A 142 -8.55 3.36 4.66
CA LYS A 142 -7.75 4.57 4.93
C LYS A 142 -6.71 4.35 6.03
N ASN A 143 -6.94 3.40 6.93
CA ASN A 143 -6.00 3.03 7.98
C ASN A 143 -4.72 2.41 7.41
N LEU A 144 -4.79 1.67 6.30
CA LEU A 144 -3.58 1.16 5.63
C LEU A 144 -2.65 2.31 5.26
N TRP A 145 -3.20 3.42 4.78
CA TRP A 145 -2.40 4.59 4.42
C TRP A 145 -1.67 5.21 5.61
N ARG A 146 -2.19 5.05 6.83
CA ARG A 146 -1.54 5.50 8.06
C ARG A 146 -0.43 4.54 8.48
N GLN A 147 -0.64 3.23 8.32
CA GLN A 147 0.33 2.19 8.69
C GLN A 147 1.55 2.13 7.74
N VAL A 148 1.36 2.47 6.46
CA VAL A 148 2.44 2.49 5.46
C VAL A 148 3.10 3.86 5.30
N ASP A 149 2.88 4.79 6.24
CA ASP A 149 3.51 6.11 6.21
C ASP A 149 5.05 5.99 6.19
N PRO A 150 5.75 6.52 5.17
CA PRO A 150 7.20 6.45 5.08
C PRO A 150 7.95 7.05 6.27
N ASN A 151 7.35 8.02 6.98
CA ASN A 151 7.96 8.68 8.13
C ASN A 151 7.81 7.87 9.43
N ASN A 152 6.81 6.97 9.50
CA ASN A 152 6.58 6.10 10.64
C ASN A 152 5.87 4.80 10.21
N PRO A 153 6.56 3.90 9.49
CA PRO A 153 5.91 2.71 8.94
C PRO A 153 5.74 1.60 9.99
N GLY A 154 4.81 0.68 9.73
CA GLY A 154 4.77 -0.63 10.41
C GLY A 154 4.24 -0.64 11.84
N HIS A 155 3.44 0.35 12.24
CA HIS A 155 2.85 0.42 13.57
C HIS A 155 1.38 0.00 13.57
N VAL A 156 0.93 -0.58 14.69
CA VAL A 156 -0.49 -0.80 14.96
C VAL A 156 -1.15 0.56 15.26
N LEU A 157 -2.28 0.84 14.63
CA LEU A 157 -3.02 2.07 14.90
C LEU A 157 -3.71 1.96 16.26
N LEU A 158 -3.34 2.85 17.17
CA LEU A 158 -3.99 2.97 18.46
C LEU A 158 -5.26 3.80 18.32
N ILE A 159 -6.37 3.25 18.79
CA ILE A 159 -7.68 3.89 18.85
C ILE A 159 -8.27 3.71 20.26
N SER A 160 -9.17 4.61 20.65
CA SER A 160 -9.90 4.58 21.92
C SER A 160 -11.40 4.35 21.67
N ASN A 161 -12.15 4.06 22.75
CA ASN A 161 -13.61 3.91 22.77
C ASN A 161 -14.19 2.63 22.13
N GLY A 162 -13.41 1.55 22.13
CA GLY A 162 -13.84 0.24 21.63
C GLY A 162 -13.80 0.13 20.10
N SER A 163 -14.39 -0.95 19.56
CA SER A 163 -14.50 -1.18 18.12
C SER A 163 -15.80 -0.56 17.61
N ASP A 164 -15.70 0.37 16.66
CA ASP A 164 -16.82 0.93 15.90
C ASP A 164 -17.10 0.14 14.60
N SER A 165 -16.52 -1.06 14.46
CA SER A 165 -16.69 -1.90 13.28
C SER A 165 -18.14 -2.37 13.14
N GLU A 166 -18.77 -2.02 12.02
CA GLU A 166 -20.09 -2.54 11.62
C GLU A 166 -20.06 -3.99 11.14
N LEU A 167 -18.86 -4.58 11.00
CA LEU A 167 -18.67 -5.93 10.50
C LEU A 167 -18.33 -6.87 11.65
N ILE A 168 -19.18 -7.88 11.81
CA ILE A 168 -18.83 -9.13 12.47
C ILE A 168 -18.17 -10.01 11.40
N SER A 169 -16.85 -10.13 11.48
CA SER A 169 -16.07 -11.12 10.74
C SER A 169 -16.37 -12.51 11.26
N TYR A 170 -16.20 -13.55 10.43
CA TYR A 170 -16.25 -14.93 10.92
C TYR A 170 -15.26 -15.14 12.08
N PHE A 171 -14.09 -14.49 11.99
CA PHE A 171 -13.05 -14.52 13.03
C PHE A 171 -13.48 -13.86 14.35
N ASP A 172 -14.50 -12.98 14.36
CA ASP A 172 -15.01 -12.38 15.61
C ASP A 172 -15.80 -13.38 16.46
N ASN A 173 -16.15 -14.55 15.88
CA ASN A 173 -16.73 -15.67 16.62
C ASN A 173 -15.66 -16.55 17.30
N ILE A 174 -14.38 -16.26 17.11
CA ILE A 174 -13.28 -16.94 17.78
C ILE A 174 -12.96 -16.17 19.05
N LEU A 175 -13.25 -16.79 20.20
CA LEU A 175 -12.81 -16.28 21.49
C LEU A 175 -11.40 -16.80 21.77
N PHE A 176 -10.44 -15.90 21.90
CA PHE A 176 -9.14 -16.22 22.48
C PHE A 176 -9.25 -16.18 24.00
N ASP A 177 -9.13 -17.34 24.64
CA ASP A 177 -9.03 -17.40 26.10
C ASP A 177 -7.65 -16.90 26.50
N ALA A 178 -7.58 -15.63 26.88
CA ALA A 178 -6.35 -15.02 27.35
C ALA A 178 -5.96 -15.68 28.66
N CYS A 179 -4.66 -15.93 28.84
CA CYS A 179 -4.10 -16.45 30.09
C CYS A 179 -4.65 -15.64 31.28
N GLN A 180 -5.31 -16.33 32.21
CA GLN A 180 -5.86 -15.75 33.43
C GLN A 180 -5.02 -16.22 34.61
N VAL A 181 -5.10 -15.54 35.76
CA VAL A 181 -4.56 -15.81 37.12
C VAL A 181 -3.45 -16.87 37.25
N THR A 182 -3.70 -18.11 36.82
CA THR A 182 -2.79 -19.26 36.84
C THR A 182 -1.59 -19.13 35.90
N ASN A 183 -1.74 -18.55 34.70
CA ASN A 183 -0.64 -18.32 33.76
C ASN A 183 -0.54 -16.82 33.41
N PRO A 184 0.63 -16.17 33.60
CA PRO A 184 0.80 -14.80 33.18
C PRO A 184 0.96 -14.71 31.65
N PRO A 185 0.43 -13.65 31.00
CA PRO A 185 0.74 -13.37 29.60
C PRO A 185 2.21 -12.93 29.45
N ILE A 186 2.80 -13.25 28.29
CA ILE A 186 4.13 -12.80 27.89
C ILE A 186 4.03 -11.36 27.36
N ASP A 187 4.96 -10.47 27.72
CA ASP A 187 5.05 -9.12 27.15
C ASP A 187 5.74 -9.17 25.77
N PRO A 188 5.02 -9.01 24.64
CA PRO A 188 5.60 -9.14 23.30
C PRO A 188 6.59 -8.03 22.93
N LEU A 189 6.65 -6.93 23.70
CA LEU A 189 7.59 -5.84 23.47
C LEU A 189 8.90 -6.01 24.24
N ARG A 190 8.85 -6.71 25.37
CA ARG A 190 10.02 -6.89 26.27
C ARG A 190 10.60 -8.29 26.20
N GLU A 191 9.80 -9.27 25.82
CA GLU A 191 10.17 -10.69 25.80
C GLU A 191 10.12 -11.23 24.36
N PRO A 192 11.12 -12.03 23.94
CA PRO A 192 11.17 -12.55 22.58
C PRO A 192 10.12 -13.66 22.38
N ILE A 193 9.49 -13.65 21.19
CA ILE A 193 8.56 -14.70 20.75
C ILE A 193 9.05 -15.25 19.41
N GLU A 194 9.11 -16.58 19.28
CA GLU A 194 9.49 -17.24 18.03
C GLU A 194 8.28 -17.37 17.09
N LEU A 195 8.43 -16.90 15.85
CA LEU A 195 7.40 -16.98 14.79
C LEU A 195 7.75 -17.98 13.68
N ARG A 196 8.92 -18.63 13.80
CA ARG A 196 9.43 -19.53 12.79
C ARG A 196 8.46 -20.68 12.56
N THR A 197 8.17 -20.93 11.29
CA THR A 197 7.23 -21.98 10.87
C THR A 197 7.86 -22.81 9.76
N TYR A 198 7.46 -24.08 9.67
CA TYR A 198 7.90 -25.02 8.64
C TYR A 198 6.70 -25.49 7.82
N LEU A 199 6.75 -25.29 6.51
CA LEU A 199 5.72 -25.70 5.56
C LEU A 199 6.11 -27.01 4.87
N GLY A 200 5.16 -27.94 4.76
CA GLY A 200 5.35 -29.22 4.10
C GLY A 200 4.78 -30.39 4.89
N ARG A 201 4.95 -31.60 4.35
CA ARG A 201 4.44 -32.83 4.98
C ARG A 201 5.14 -33.05 6.33
N LYS A 202 4.37 -33.09 7.41
CA LYS A 202 4.89 -33.45 8.73
C LYS A 202 5.03 -34.96 8.82
N ASP A 203 6.23 -35.44 9.16
CA ASP A 203 6.49 -36.85 9.44
C ASP A 203 6.73 -37.02 10.93
N PHE A 204 5.66 -37.29 11.68
CA PHE A 204 5.69 -37.43 13.13
C PHE A 204 6.51 -38.64 13.60
N GLU A 205 6.65 -39.65 12.74
CA GLU A 205 7.44 -40.86 13.03
C GLU A 205 8.93 -40.67 12.68
N GLN A 206 9.30 -39.53 12.10
CA GLN A 206 10.67 -39.15 11.69
C GLN A 206 11.36 -40.15 10.73
N LYS A 207 10.59 -40.94 9.98
CA LYS A 207 11.10 -42.03 9.12
C LYS A 207 11.68 -41.55 7.78
N THR A 208 11.14 -40.47 7.23
CA THR A 208 11.33 -40.06 5.83
C THR A 208 11.94 -38.66 5.68
N LYS A 209 12.03 -37.86 6.77
CA LYS A 209 12.59 -36.49 6.80
C LYS A 209 12.27 -35.69 5.52
N PRO A 210 10.98 -35.46 5.22
CA PRO A 210 10.59 -34.76 3.99
C PRO A 210 11.19 -33.34 3.95
N PRO A 211 11.47 -32.79 2.75
CA PRO A 211 11.91 -31.41 2.64
C PRO A 211 10.81 -30.48 3.16
N LEU A 212 11.19 -29.59 4.07
CA LEU A 212 10.32 -28.55 4.63
C LEU A 212 10.86 -27.19 4.21
N ILE A 213 9.94 -26.25 3.99
CA ILE A 213 10.26 -24.86 3.73
C ILE A 213 10.24 -24.13 5.07
N GLU A 214 11.39 -23.62 5.50
CA GLU A 214 11.49 -22.78 6.69
C GLU A 214 11.10 -21.33 6.37
N THR A 215 10.20 -20.75 7.15
CA THR A 215 9.85 -19.32 7.09
C THR A 215 10.02 -18.70 8.47
N GLN A 216 10.53 -17.46 8.51
CA GLN A 216 10.68 -16.69 9.76
C GLN A 216 9.35 -16.07 10.22
N SER A 217 8.33 -16.04 9.36
CA SER A 217 6.99 -15.52 9.65
C SER A 217 5.90 -16.48 9.17
N PRO A 218 4.78 -16.64 9.90
CA PRO A 218 3.66 -17.45 9.45
C PRO A 218 2.85 -16.79 8.32
N ILE A 219 3.21 -15.57 7.90
CA ILE A 219 2.51 -14.80 6.86
C ILE A 219 3.22 -14.99 5.53
N LEU A 220 2.47 -15.38 4.49
CA LEU A 220 2.95 -15.59 3.11
C LEU A 220 2.18 -14.68 2.15
N PHE A 221 2.82 -14.25 1.06
CA PHE A 221 2.10 -13.60 -0.04
C PHE A 221 1.50 -14.67 -0.95
N SER A 222 0.17 -14.62 -1.13
CA SER A 222 -0.58 -15.60 -1.92
C SER A 222 -0.29 -15.46 -3.42
N ALA A 223 -0.62 -16.51 -4.16
CA ALA A 223 -0.35 -16.60 -5.59
C ALA A 223 -1.17 -15.57 -6.39
N MET A 224 -0.48 -14.66 -7.08
CA MET A 224 -1.11 -13.63 -7.92
C MET A 224 -0.36 -13.47 -9.24
N SER A 225 -1.04 -13.84 -10.34
CA SER A 225 -0.47 -13.82 -11.68
C SER A 225 -0.03 -12.42 -12.13
N PHE A 226 0.91 -12.36 -13.07
CA PHE A 226 1.26 -11.12 -13.75
C PHE A 226 0.08 -10.50 -14.54
N GLY A 227 -0.93 -11.30 -14.88
CA GLY A 227 -2.17 -10.81 -15.49
C GLY A 227 -3.08 -10.11 -14.48
N SER A 228 -3.00 -10.48 -13.21
CA SER A 228 -3.80 -9.94 -12.11
C SER A 228 -3.16 -8.70 -11.48
N ILE A 229 -1.83 -8.71 -11.34
CA ILE A 229 -1.05 -7.62 -10.73
C ILE A 229 0.11 -7.22 -11.64
N ASN A 230 0.58 -5.97 -11.54
CA ASN A 230 1.68 -5.50 -12.36
C ASN A 230 3.06 -5.88 -11.79
N LEU A 231 4.10 -5.79 -12.61
CA LEU A 231 5.49 -6.10 -12.24
C LEU A 231 5.98 -5.39 -10.97
N ARG A 232 5.55 -4.14 -10.74
CA ARG A 232 6.02 -3.35 -9.58
C ARG A 232 5.50 -3.94 -8.27
N VAL A 233 4.30 -4.52 -8.28
CA VAL A 233 3.71 -5.20 -7.12
C VAL A 233 4.47 -6.50 -6.86
N GLN A 234 4.70 -7.34 -7.87
CA GLN A 234 5.51 -8.56 -7.70
C GLN A 234 6.93 -8.28 -7.20
N ILE A 235 7.58 -7.23 -7.72
CA ILE A 235 8.91 -6.82 -7.22
C ILE A 235 8.83 -6.37 -5.76
N ALA A 236 7.76 -5.69 -5.35
CA ALA A 236 7.57 -5.27 -3.97
C ALA A 236 7.33 -6.48 -3.04
N GLU A 237 6.48 -7.43 -3.44
CA GLU A 237 6.23 -8.68 -2.72
C GLU A 237 7.51 -9.52 -2.59
N ALA A 238 8.25 -9.71 -3.68
CA ALA A 238 9.51 -10.46 -3.67
C ALA A 238 10.57 -9.84 -2.75
N LYS A 239 10.69 -8.51 -2.77
CA LYS A 239 11.56 -7.77 -1.84
C LYS A 239 11.10 -7.92 -0.40
N ALA A 240 9.80 -7.76 -0.14
CA ALA A 240 9.24 -7.89 1.20
C ALA A 240 9.44 -9.31 1.75
N ALA A 241 9.18 -10.33 0.94
CA ALA A 241 9.39 -11.73 1.29
C ALA A 241 10.85 -12.00 1.69
N LYS A 242 11.81 -11.50 0.88
CA LYS A 242 13.24 -11.62 1.17
C LYS A 242 13.65 -10.92 2.48
N ILE A 243 13.14 -9.71 2.72
CA ILE A 243 13.45 -8.94 3.94
C ILE A 243 12.86 -9.63 5.18
N LEU A 244 11.63 -10.13 5.08
CA LEU A 244 10.91 -10.75 6.19
C LEU A 244 11.28 -12.23 6.42
N GLY A 245 12.10 -12.81 5.54
CA GLY A 245 12.42 -14.24 5.59
C GLY A 245 11.20 -15.14 5.38
N THR A 246 10.24 -14.70 4.57
CA THR A 246 9.06 -15.46 4.17
C THR A 246 9.04 -15.67 2.65
N PHE A 247 7.94 -16.19 2.10
CA PHE A 247 7.80 -16.49 0.69
C PHE A 247 6.68 -15.68 0.04
N TRP A 248 6.85 -15.46 -1.26
CA TRP A 248 5.81 -14.95 -2.15
C TRP A 248 5.57 -15.96 -3.28
N ASN A 249 4.37 -15.94 -3.86
CA ASN A 249 4.02 -16.82 -4.97
C ASN A 249 3.72 -16.04 -6.25
N THR A 250 4.34 -16.46 -7.36
CA THR A 250 4.23 -15.82 -8.67
C THR A 250 2.84 -15.80 -9.29
N GLY A 251 1.95 -16.70 -8.84
CA GLY A 251 0.76 -17.06 -9.60
C GLY A 251 1.09 -17.82 -10.88
N GLU A 252 0.04 -18.14 -11.66
CA GLU A 252 0.20 -18.65 -13.02
C GLU A 252 0.74 -17.56 -13.97
N GLY A 253 1.40 -17.94 -15.09
CA GLY A 253 1.80 -16.99 -16.13
C GLY A 253 3.31 -16.73 -16.23
N GLY A 254 4.13 -17.48 -15.50
CA GLY A 254 5.60 -17.44 -15.59
C GLY A 254 6.25 -16.40 -14.66
N LEU A 255 7.57 -16.25 -14.80
CA LEU A 255 8.40 -15.41 -13.93
C LEU A 255 9.21 -14.40 -14.75
N HIS A 256 9.04 -13.11 -14.46
CA HIS A 256 9.79 -12.05 -15.10
C HIS A 256 11.26 -12.03 -14.64
N ARG A 257 12.20 -11.81 -15.57
CA ARG A 257 13.66 -11.91 -15.31
C ARG A 257 14.16 -11.02 -14.16
N SER A 258 13.52 -9.88 -13.92
CA SER A 258 13.89 -8.98 -12.82
C SER A 258 13.66 -9.57 -11.42
N LEU A 259 12.97 -10.71 -11.33
CA LEU A 259 12.63 -11.38 -10.09
C LEU A 259 13.59 -12.54 -9.77
N ASN A 260 14.54 -12.85 -10.68
CA ASN A 260 15.48 -13.95 -10.50
C ASN A 260 16.35 -13.81 -9.23
N ASP A 261 16.60 -12.59 -8.77
CA ASP A 261 17.42 -12.30 -7.57
C ASP A 261 16.71 -12.64 -6.24
N TYR A 262 15.46 -13.08 -6.30
CA TYR A 262 14.62 -13.47 -5.16
C TYR A 262 14.31 -14.98 -5.14
N THR A 263 15.09 -15.79 -5.86
CA THR A 263 14.90 -17.25 -6.01
C THR A 263 14.64 -17.96 -4.67
N ASP A 264 15.41 -17.62 -3.63
CA ASP A 264 15.37 -18.25 -2.30
C ASP A 264 14.06 -18.00 -1.53
N ASN A 265 13.23 -17.05 -1.98
CA ASN A 265 11.95 -16.70 -1.36
C ASN A 265 10.77 -16.83 -2.35
N THR A 266 11.01 -17.38 -3.55
CA THR A 266 10.00 -17.47 -4.61
C THR A 266 9.38 -18.85 -4.66
N ILE A 267 8.06 -18.90 -4.57
CA ILE A 267 7.24 -20.07 -4.88
C ILE A 267 6.64 -19.85 -6.26
N VAL A 268 6.75 -20.87 -7.10
CA VAL A 268 6.19 -20.82 -8.45
C VAL A 268 4.94 -21.68 -8.55
N GLN A 269 3.90 -21.17 -9.23
CA GLN A 269 2.66 -21.92 -9.41
C GLN A 269 2.60 -22.60 -10.79
N VAL A 270 2.22 -23.89 -10.80
CA VAL A 270 1.96 -24.68 -12.00
C VAL A 270 0.50 -25.14 -11.98
N ALA A 271 -0.38 -24.31 -12.51
CA ALA A 271 -1.79 -24.67 -12.70
C ALA A 271 -2.01 -25.49 -13.98
N SER A 272 -3.25 -25.95 -14.18
CA SER A 272 -3.64 -26.79 -15.33
C SER A 272 -3.39 -26.13 -16.70
N GLY A 273 -3.48 -24.80 -16.79
CA GLY A 273 -3.21 -24.03 -18.00
C GLY A 273 -1.75 -24.02 -18.43
N ARG A 274 -0.83 -24.29 -17.49
CA ARG A 274 0.63 -24.31 -17.71
C ARG A 274 1.18 -23.05 -18.39
N PHE A 275 0.52 -21.90 -18.21
CA PHE A 275 0.95 -20.66 -18.85
C PHE A 275 2.30 -20.20 -18.28
N GLY A 276 3.25 -19.93 -19.18
CA GLY A 276 4.58 -19.43 -18.81
C GLY A 276 5.51 -20.48 -18.16
N VAL A 277 5.06 -21.74 -18.03
CA VAL A 277 5.87 -22.83 -17.47
C VAL A 277 7.01 -23.19 -18.43
N ASN A 278 8.24 -23.08 -17.97
CA ASN A 278 9.43 -23.41 -18.75
C ASN A 278 10.57 -23.87 -17.82
N PRO A 279 11.62 -24.55 -18.32
CA PRO A 279 12.69 -25.06 -17.45
C PRO A 279 13.44 -24.00 -16.63
N LYS A 280 13.49 -22.73 -17.07
CA LYS A 280 14.16 -21.66 -16.29
C LYS A 280 13.37 -21.28 -15.05
N PHE A 281 12.04 -21.34 -15.14
CA PHE A 281 11.11 -21.09 -14.03
C PHE A 281 11.44 -21.95 -12.81
N PHE A 282 11.67 -23.25 -13.02
CA PHE A 282 12.03 -24.21 -11.96
C PHE A 282 13.45 -24.03 -11.39
N LYS A 283 14.32 -23.26 -12.06
CA LYS A 283 15.65 -22.91 -11.54
C LYS A 283 15.64 -21.65 -10.67
N HIS A 284 14.52 -20.93 -10.65
CA HIS A 284 14.38 -19.64 -9.97
C HIS A 284 13.27 -19.68 -8.91
N CYS A 285 13.11 -20.81 -8.24
CA CYS A 285 12.14 -21.01 -7.17
C CYS A 285 12.70 -21.92 -6.07
N SER A 286 12.17 -21.76 -4.87
CA SER A 286 12.43 -22.65 -3.72
C SER A 286 11.39 -23.75 -3.58
N ALA A 287 10.18 -23.53 -4.11
CA ALA A 287 9.10 -24.51 -4.11
C ALA A 287 8.17 -24.33 -5.31
N VAL A 288 7.44 -25.40 -5.61
CA VAL A 288 6.41 -25.43 -6.66
C VAL A 288 5.06 -25.68 -6.00
N GLU A 289 4.11 -24.79 -6.25
CA GLU A 289 2.69 -24.99 -5.95
C GLU A 289 2.00 -25.57 -7.19
N ILE A 290 1.26 -26.67 -7.04
CA ILE A 290 0.59 -27.41 -8.12
C ILE A 290 -0.91 -27.31 -7.91
#